data_AF-A0A9W6PDK0-F1
#
_entry.id   AF-A0A9W6PDK0-F1
#
_cell.length_a   1.000
_cell.length_b   1.000
_cell.length_c   1.000
_cell.angle_alpha   90.00
_cell.angle_beta   90.00
_cell.angle_gamma   90.00
#
_symmetry.space_group_name_H-M   'P 1'
#
loop_
_entity.id
_entity.type
_entity.pdbx_description
1 polymer ?
#
loop_
_entity_poly.entity_id
_entity_poly.type
_entity_poly.pdbx_seq_one_letter_code
_entity_poly.pdbx_strand_id
1 'polypeptide(L)'
;MGRFGPGPVCGAAPGVRTVEDMAHLLRAEYGPSGPAGGVARWHVVRAVDPSHGMCGAEIASDAESRPEEAWGTGLHCCQQCGSLYLHEVPFLRSDHAGRT
;
A
#
# COMPACT_ATOMS: atom_id res chain seq x y z
N MET A 1 -55.83 8.07 -13.51
CA MET A 1 -55.00 7.78 -14.69
C MET A 1 -53.56 8.20 -14.37
N GLY A 2 -52.71 7.27 -13.94
CA GLY A 2 -51.30 7.55 -13.61
C GLY A 2 -50.49 6.30 -13.83
N ARG A 3 -49.89 6.17 -15.01
CA ARG A 3 -49.04 5.04 -15.41
C ARG A 3 -47.59 5.40 -15.12
N PHE A 4 -47.07 5.00 -13.97
CA PHE A 4 -45.64 5.00 -13.69
C PHE A 4 -45.05 3.76 -14.36
N GLY A 5 -44.22 3.96 -15.38
CA GLY A 5 -43.54 2.88 -16.08
C GLY A 5 -42.42 2.26 -15.22
N PRO A 6 -42.04 0.99 -15.44
CA PRO A 6 -40.89 0.40 -14.78
C PRO A 6 -39.62 1.04 -15.35
N GLY A 7 -38.90 1.79 -14.51
CA GLY A 7 -37.53 2.22 -14.81
C GLY A 7 -36.59 1.01 -14.90
N PRO A 8 -35.45 1.14 -15.60
CA PRO A 8 -34.50 0.04 -15.74
C PRO A 8 -33.96 -0.33 -14.36
N VAL A 9 -34.05 -1.62 -14.03
CA VAL A 9 -33.34 -2.18 -12.89
C VAL A 9 -31.84 -1.99 -13.11
N CYS A 10 -31.20 -1.20 -12.26
CA CYS A 10 -29.74 -1.15 -12.22
C CYS A 10 -29.25 -2.57 -11.90
N GLY A 11 -28.71 -3.25 -12.91
CA GLY A 11 -28.07 -4.54 -12.74
C GLY A 11 -26.95 -4.42 -11.72
N ALA A 12 -27.06 -5.19 -10.63
CA ALA A 12 -25.95 -5.44 -9.74
C ALA A 12 -24.81 -6.03 -10.58
N ALA A 13 -23.71 -5.29 -10.73
CA ALA A 13 -22.53 -5.79 -11.41
C ALA A 13 -21.95 -6.97 -10.60
N PRO A 14 -21.78 -8.16 -11.20
CA PRO A 14 -20.98 -9.20 -10.61
C PRO A 14 -19.51 -8.83 -10.87
N GLY A 15 -18.75 -8.62 -9.81
CA GLY A 15 -17.34 -8.28 -9.94
C GLY A 15 -16.85 -7.50 -8.75
N VAL A 16 -16.89 -8.13 -7.57
CA VAL A 16 -15.88 -7.81 -6.56
C VAL A 16 -14.54 -7.92 -7.29
N ARG A 17 -13.87 -6.78 -7.47
CA ARG A 17 -12.50 -6.77 -7.97
C ARG A 17 -11.74 -7.51 -6.89
N THR A 18 -11.28 -8.72 -7.18
CA THR A 18 -10.36 -9.40 -6.29
C THR A 18 -9.15 -8.47 -6.14
N VAL A 19 -8.89 -8.04 -4.91
CA VAL A 19 -7.82 -7.11 -4.52
C VAL A 19 -6.42 -7.77 -4.61
N GLU A 20 -6.25 -8.72 -5.52
CA GLU A 20 -5.10 -9.62 -5.60
C GLU A 20 -3.87 -8.97 -6.27
N ASP A 21 -3.89 -7.65 -6.50
CA ASP A 21 -2.83 -6.93 -7.23
C ASP A 21 -2.30 -5.67 -6.50
N MET A 22 -2.53 -5.54 -5.19
CA MET A 22 -1.99 -4.41 -4.41
C MET A 22 -1.04 -4.91 -3.32
N ALA A 23 -0.09 -5.78 -3.71
CA ALA A 23 0.99 -6.15 -2.81
C ALA A 23 1.94 -4.94 -2.65
N HIS A 24 2.24 -4.57 -1.41
CA HIS A 24 3.22 -3.54 -1.09
C HIS A 24 4.48 -4.16 -0.52
N LEU A 25 5.60 -3.46 -0.69
CA LEU A 25 6.89 -3.83 -0.11
C LEU A 25 7.50 -2.61 0.55
N LEU A 26 8.44 -2.83 1.45
CA LEU A 26 9.31 -1.78 1.96
C LEU A 26 10.64 -1.82 1.22
N ARG A 27 11.13 -0.66 0.78
CA ARG A 27 12.46 -0.51 0.17
C ARG A 27 13.29 0.51 0.94
N ALA A 28 14.55 0.17 1.13
CA ALA A 28 15.51 1.03 1.81
C ALA A 28 15.96 2.19 0.92
N GLU A 29 15.94 3.40 1.48
CA GLU A 29 16.69 4.55 1.00
C GLU A 29 17.95 4.67 1.85
N TYR A 30 19.11 4.62 1.19
CA TYR A 30 20.39 4.80 1.86
C TYR A 30 20.82 6.28 1.83
N GLY A 31 21.53 6.70 2.87
CA GLY A 31 22.14 8.02 2.91
C GLY A 31 23.38 8.15 2.00
N PRO A 32 24.10 9.27 2.05
CA PRO A 32 25.27 9.53 1.21
C PRO A 32 26.43 8.54 1.41
N SER A 33 26.47 7.84 2.55
CA SER A 33 27.44 6.77 2.81
C SER A 33 27.00 5.39 2.27
N GLY A 34 25.90 5.34 1.52
CA GLY A 34 25.34 4.11 0.96
C GLY A 34 24.92 3.10 2.04
N PRO A 35 24.89 1.79 1.72
CA PRO A 35 24.52 0.73 2.66
C PRO A 35 25.38 0.70 3.93
N ALA A 36 26.64 1.14 3.85
CA ALA A 36 27.57 1.18 4.97
C ALA A 36 27.17 2.23 6.03
N GLY A 37 26.40 3.26 5.64
CA GLY A 37 25.83 4.25 6.56
C GLY A 37 24.51 3.81 7.20
N GLY A 38 23.99 2.64 6.83
CA GLY A 38 22.68 2.16 7.24
C GLY A 38 21.53 2.76 6.44
N VAL A 39 20.32 2.25 6.68
CA VAL A 39 19.10 2.73 6.03
C VAL A 39 18.70 4.07 6.64
N ALA A 40 18.64 5.10 5.82
CA ALA A 40 18.20 6.43 6.24
C ALA A 40 16.66 6.47 6.40
N ARG A 41 15.95 5.81 5.47
CA ARG A 41 14.49 5.80 5.45
C ARG A 41 13.97 4.56 4.72
N TRP A 42 12.81 4.06 5.16
CA TRP A 42 12.09 2.99 4.49
C TRP A 42 10.89 3.52 3.73
N HIS A 43 10.75 3.17 2.46
CA HIS A 43 9.66 3.62 1.59
C HIS A 43 8.73 2.45 1.31
N VAL A 44 7.43 2.68 1.44
CA VAL A 44 6.44 1.76 0.89
C VAL A 44 6.44 1.94 -0.62
N VAL A 45 6.53 0.83 -1.35
CA VAL A 45 6.44 0.74 -2.81
C VAL A 45 5.33 -0.22 -3.18
N ARG A 46 4.78 -0.07 -4.39
CA ARG A 46 3.86 -1.08 -4.96
C ARG A 46 4.72 -2.16 -5.61
N ALA A 47 4.40 -3.44 -5.43
CA ALA A 47 5.21 -4.53 -5.99
C ALA A 47 5.35 -4.47 -7.52
N VAL A 48 4.39 -3.84 -8.19
CA VAL A 48 4.41 -3.57 -9.65
C VAL A 48 5.46 -2.53 -10.07
N ASP A 49 5.87 -1.64 -9.16
CA ASP A 49 6.90 -0.60 -9.38
C ASP A 49 7.75 -0.41 -8.12
N PRO A 50 8.70 -1.34 -7.85
CA PRO A 50 9.53 -1.30 -6.64
C PRO A 50 10.64 -0.25 -6.70
N SER A 51 10.83 0.40 -7.85
CA SER A 51 11.82 1.46 -8.07
C SER A 51 11.31 2.82 -7.61
N HIS A 52 10.01 2.97 -7.35
CA HIS A 52 9.44 4.23 -6.89
C HIS A 52 8.67 4.03 -5.59
N GLY A 53 9.08 4.81 -4.58
CA GLY A 53 8.28 5.03 -3.39
C GLY A 53 6.90 5.56 -3.77
N MET A 54 5.87 5.22 -3.00
CA MET A 54 4.54 5.82 -3.16
C MET A 54 4.57 7.36 -3.05
N CYS A 55 5.59 7.93 -2.39
CA CYS A 55 5.83 9.37 -2.34
C CYS A 55 6.45 9.97 -3.61
N GLY A 56 6.80 9.14 -4.61
CA GLY A 56 7.48 9.54 -5.84
C GLY A 56 9.01 9.57 -5.77
N ALA A 57 9.62 9.13 -4.66
CA ALA A 57 11.07 9.04 -4.55
C ALA A 57 11.60 7.86 -5.36
N GLU A 58 12.66 8.07 -6.13
CA GLU A 58 13.38 7.00 -6.81
C GLU A 58 14.21 6.19 -5.80
N ILE A 59 14.09 4.87 -5.89
CA ILE A 59 14.74 3.90 -5.02
C ILE A 59 15.77 3.14 -5.84
N ALA A 60 16.98 3.01 -5.31
CA ALA A 60 18.03 2.21 -5.93
C ALA A 60 17.53 0.78 -6.20
N SER A 61 17.85 0.22 -7.37
CA SER A 61 17.36 -1.09 -7.79
C SER A 61 17.90 -2.23 -6.92
N ASP A 62 19.07 -2.06 -6.31
CA ASP A 62 19.72 -2.97 -5.37
C ASP A 62 19.40 -2.68 -3.89
N ALA A 63 18.48 -1.74 -3.61
CA ALA A 63 18.07 -1.42 -2.24
C ALA A 63 17.53 -2.65 -1.49
N GLU A 64 17.80 -2.73 -0.18
CA GLU A 64 17.24 -3.77 0.68
C GLU A 64 15.70 -3.71 0.61
N SER A 65 15.08 -4.87 0.47
CA SER A 65 13.63 -5.02 0.53
C SER A 65 13.20 -5.71 1.83
N ARG A 66 12.07 -5.29 2.36
CA ARG A 66 11.38 -5.94 3.48
C ARG A 66 9.92 -6.14 3.16
N PRO A 67 9.28 -7.15 3.77
CA PRO A 67 7.88 -7.41 3.55
C PRO A 67 7.04 -6.33 4.26
N GLU A 68 5.78 -6.16 3.84
CA GLU A 68 4.93 -5.06 4.32
C GLU A 68 4.64 -5.11 5.83
N GLU A 69 4.63 -6.30 6.43
CA GLU A 69 4.38 -6.52 7.85
C GLU A 69 5.49 -5.96 8.75
N ALA A 70 6.66 -5.65 8.17
CA ALA A 70 7.72 -4.94 8.87
C ALA A 70 7.39 -3.45 9.07
N TRP A 71 6.38 -2.92 8.39
CA TRP A 71 5.92 -1.55 8.59
C TRP A 71 5.37 -1.37 10.01
N GLY A 72 5.72 -0.28 10.68
CA GLY A 72 5.30 -0.02 12.06
C GLY A 72 6.04 -0.83 13.14
N THR A 73 7.00 -1.69 12.78
CA THR A 73 7.81 -2.47 13.76
C THR A 73 9.00 -1.68 14.35
N GLY A 74 8.98 -0.35 14.25
CA GLY A 74 10.08 0.52 14.69
C GLY A 74 11.05 0.93 13.58
N LEU A 75 10.79 0.55 12.33
CA LEU A 75 11.53 1.06 11.17
C LEU A 75 11.25 2.55 10.96
N HIS A 76 12.28 3.32 10.61
CA HIS A 76 12.14 4.73 10.24
C HIS A 76 11.53 4.85 8.83
N CYS A 77 10.20 4.79 8.75
CA CYS A 77 9.46 4.82 7.50
C CYS A 77 9.13 6.25 7.04
N CYS A 78 9.05 6.44 5.72
CA CYS A 78 8.53 7.66 5.10
C CYS A 78 7.06 7.87 5.50
N GLN A 79 6.79 8.98 6.21
CA GLN A 79 5.45 9.33 6.69
C GLN A 79 4.44 9.46 5.54
N GLN A 80 4.82 10.07 4.42
CA GLN A 80 3.95 10.22 3.26
C GLN A 80 3.61 8.87 2.61
N CYS A 81 4.59 7.98 2.44
CA CYS A 81 4.34 6.62 1.95
C CYS A 81 3.37 5.88 2.88
N GLY A 82 3.56 5.99 4.20
CA GLY A 82 2.67 5.37 5.19
C GLY A 82 1.23 5.89 5.09
N SER A 83 1.03 7.21 4.94
CA SER A 83 -0.30 7.78 4.78
C SER A 83 -1.00 7.27 3.51
N LEU A 84 -0.29 7.21 2.39
CA LEU A 84 -0.86 6.72 1.13
C LEU A 84 -1.16 5.21 1.18
N TYR A 85 -0.28 4.43 1.80
CA TYR A 85 -0.49 3.00 2.05
C TYR A 85 -1.78 2.74 2.84
N LEU A 86 -2.04 3.52 3.90
CA LEU A 86 -3.28 3.42 4.69
C LEU A 86 -4.57 3.76 3.90
N HIS A 87 -4.46 4.50 2.79
CA HIS A 87 -5.59 4.77 1.91
C HIS A 87 -5.83 3.64 0.89
N GLU A 88 -4.79 2.86 0.55
CA GLU A 88 -4.88 1.76 -0.40
C GLU A 88 -5.22 0.42 0.26
N VAL A 89 -4.70 0.18 1.48
CA VAL A 89 -4.95 -1.07 2.19
C VAL A 89 -6.30 -1.00 2.90
N PRO A 90 -7.25 -1.88 2.56
CA PRO A 90 -8.54 -1.91 3.23
C PRO A 90 -8.36 -2.25 4.71
N PHE A 91 -8.83 -1.37 5.59
CA PHE A 91 -8.92 -1.66 7.01
C PHE A 91 -10.00 -2.71 7.27
N LEU A 92 -9.63 -3.99 7.20
CA LEU A 92 -10.52 -5.09 7.55
C LEU A 92 -10.60 -5.20 9.07
N ARG A 93 -11.69 -4.73 9.68
CA ARG A 93 -11.93 -4.84 11.14
C ARG A 93 -11.72 -6.26 11.69
N SER A 94 -11.94 -7.29 10.86
CA SER A 94 -11.72 -8.69 11.21
C SER A 94 -10.27 -9.02 11.55
N ASP A 95 -9.29 -8.29 11.01
CA ASP A 95 -7.86 -8.46 11.30
C ASP A 95 -7.51 -8.06 12.74
N HIS A 96 -8.32 -7.17 13.33
CA HIS A 96 -8.14 -6.68 14.69
C HIS A 96 -9.06 -7.33 15.73
N ALA A 97 -9.93 -8.27 15.32
CA ALA A 97 -10.98 -8.83 16.19
C ALA A 97 -10.47 -9.72 17.35
N GLY A 98 -9.16 -9.96 17.47
CA GLY A 98 -8.57 -10.86 18.47
C GLY A 98 -7.85 -10.19 19.65
N ARG A 99 -7.93 -8.86 19.85
CA ARG A 99 -7.20 -8.15 20.93
C ARG A 99 -8.10 -7.43 21.96
N THR A 100 -9.25 -8.02 22.31
CA THR A 100 -10.09 -7.54 23.42
C THR A 100 -9.96 -8.41 24.64
#